data_AF-A0A4R0W8X6-F1
#
_entry.id   AF-A0A4R0W8X6-F1
#
_cell.length_a   1.000
_cell.length_b   1.000
_cell.length_c   1.000
_cell.angle_alpha   90.00
_cell.angle_beta   90.00
_cell.angle_gamma   90.00
#
_symmetry.space_group_name_H-M   'P 1'
#
loop_
_entity.id
_entity.type
_entity.pdbx_description
1 polymer ?
#
loop_
_entity_poly.entity_id
_entity_poly.type
_entity_poly.pdbx_seq_one_letter_code
_entity_poly.pdbx_strand_id
1 'polypeptide(L)'
;MSDFTKWVEAWDAYRNAGLPVQGSIANCLCLLGIIGIAVSIPLALSHFAYPKFGTHTVISIVSFILGVASLAASFHMPDHYGTAPEPDELGTRIVRIWGLESIDCDGNLPQRHLPSSDIECTVYRNDRRVHVTIHADDSNRLGLYDTDGKALKPVGKD
;
A
#
# COMPACT_ATOMS: atom_id res chain seq x y z
N MET A 1 18.76 -13.87 -10.46
CA MET A 1 17.58 -13.37 -9.70
C MET A 1 16.98 -12.16 -10.40
N SER A 2 15.65 -12.05 -10.37
CA SER A 2 14.88 -10.90 -10.87
C SER A 2 14.52 -9.98 -9.71
N ASP A 3 14.43 -8.68 -9.98
CA ASP A 3 14.09 -7.66 -8.99
C ASP A 3 12.56 -7.53 -8.87
N PHE A 4 12.03 -7.72 -7.66
CA PHE A 4 10.62 -7.60 -7.33
C PHE A 4 10.30 -6.35 -6.50
N THR A 5 11.26 -5.45 -6.28
CA THR A 5 11.07 -4.23 -5.46
C THR A 5 9.82 -3.46 -5.85
N LYS A 6 9.64 -3.13 -7.14
CA LYS A 6 8.44 -2.43 -7.64
C LYS A 6 7.14 -3.20 -7.45
N TRP A 7 7.20 -4.53 -7.47
CA TRP A 7 6.02 -5.37 -7.25
C TRP A 7 5.63 -5.39 -5.77
N VAL A 8 6.62 -5.46 -4.88
CA VAL A 8 6.42 -5.33 -3.42
C VAL A 8 5.85 -3.95 -3.08
N GLU A 9 6.41 -2.88 -3.65
CA GLU A 9 5.90 -1.51 -3.50
C GLU A 9 4.45 -1.37 -3.97
N ALA A 10 4.07 -2.01 -5.09
CA ALA A 10 2.70 -1.98 -5.59
C ALA A 10 1.73 -2.70 -4.63
N TRP A 11 2.13 -3.84 -4.06
CA TRP A 11 1.32 -4.54 -3.05
C TRP A 11 1.21 -3.77 -1.74
N ASP A 12 2.27 -3.06 -1.34
CA ASP A 12 2.23 -2.19 -0.17
C ASP A 12 1.28 -1.00 -0.41
N ALA A 13 1.38 -0.36 -1.58
CA ALA A 13 0.45 0.70 -1.99
C ALA A 13 -1.00 0.22 -2.05
N TYR A 14 -1.26 -1.00 -2.53
CA TYR A 14 -2.59 -1.61 -2.55
C TYR A 14 -3.12 -1.91 -1.14
N ARG A 15 -2.28 -2.43 -0.24
CA ARG A 15 -2.68 -2.69 1.15
C ARG A 15 -2.97 -1.41 1.91
N ASN A 16 -2.25 -0.34 1.58
CA ASN A 16 -2.44 0.98 2.15
C ASN A 16 -3.51 1.79 1.40
N ALA A 17 -4.13 1.24 0.35
CA ALA A 17 -5.24 1.87 -0.34
C ALA A 17 -6.43 2.01 0.63
N GLY A 18 -7.02 3.20 0.69
CA GLY A 18 -8.06 3.53 1.68
C GLY A 18 -7.55 4.07 3.02
N LEU A 19 -6.23 4.13 3.25
CA LEU A 19 -5.67 4.93 4.35
C LEU A 19 -5.43 6.38 3.89
N PRO A 20 -5.54 7.35 4.82
CA PRO A 20 -5.15 8.72 4.51
C PRO A 20 -3.68 8.77 4.14
N VAL A 21 -3.38 9.31 2.96
CA VAL A 21 -2.01 9.44 2.48
C VAL A 21 -1.25 10.38 3.42
N GLN A 22 -0.34 9.83 4.21
CA GLN A 22 0.41 10.59 5.21
C GLN A 22 1.27 11.66 4.52
N GLY A 23 1.05 12.94 4.90
CA GLY A 23 1.73 14.09 4.30
C GLY A 23 1.05 14.68 3.05
N SER A 24 -0.07 14.10 2.58
CA SER A 24 -0.89 14.70 1.52
C SER A 24 -1.57 15.99 1.99
N ILE A 25 -1.88 16.88 1.04
CA ILE A 25 -2.66 18.12 1.28
C ILE A 25 -3.99 17.77 1.95
N ALA A 26 -4.64 16.68 1.54
CA ALA A 26 -5.88 16.21 2.15
C ALA A 26 -5.67 15.83 3.63
N ASN A 27 -4.62 15.07 3.95
CA ASN A 27 -4.29 14.74 5.34
C ASN A 27 -4.01 15.98 6.21
N CYS A 28 -3.32 16.99 5.66
CA CYS A 28 -3.10 18.26 6.35
C CYS A 28 -4.40 19.02 6.61
N LEU A 29 -5.31 19.08 5.64
CA LEU A 29 -6.62 19.72 5.79
C LEU A 29 -7.52 18.98 6.79
N CYS A 30 -7.45 17.65 6.82
CA CYS A 30 -8.15 16.84 7.82
C CYS A 30 -7.67 17.15 9.24
N LEU A 31 -6.35 17.19 9.46
CA LEU A 31 -5.75 17.52 10.76
C LEU A 31 -6.09 18.94 11.21
N LEU A 32 -5.99 19.93 10.31
CA LEU A 32 -6.40 21.30 10.61
C LEU A 32 -7.90 21.39 10.93
N GLY A 33 -8.72 20.61 10.23
CA GLY A 33 -10.14 20.48 10.49
C GLY A 33 -10.45 19.98 11.91
N ILE A 34 -9.82 18.88 12.30
CA ILE A 34 -9.97 18.26 13.63
C ILE A 34 -9.50 19.22 14.72
N ILE A 35 -8.36 19.88 14.55
CA ILE A 35 -7.82 20.84 15.53
C ILE A 35 -8.78 22.04 15.69
N GLY A 36 -9.29 22.59 14.59
CA GLY A 36 -10.24 23.71 14.62
C GLY A 36 -11.54 23.37 15.37
N ILE A 37 -12.07 22.16 15.17
CA ILE A 37 -13.25 21.66 15.89
C ILE A 37 -12.92 21.40 17.38
N ALA A 38 -11.78 20.78 17.66
CA ALA A 38 -11.36 20.47 19.02
C ALA A 38 -11.09 21.71 19.88
N VAL A 39 -10.58 22.80 19.29
CA VAL A 39 -10.34 24.07 19.98
C VAL A 39 -11.62 24.87 20.17
N SER A 40 -12.59 24.76 19.26
CA SER A 40 -13.84 25.52 19.34
C SER A 40 -14.78 25.03 20.45
N ILE A 41 -14.80 23.73 20.76
CA ILE A 41 -15.59 23.13 21.86
C ILE A 41 -15.26 23.74 23.25
N PRO A 42 -14.00 23.72 23.74
CA PRO A 42 -13.65 24.29 25.04
C PRO A 42 -13.80 25.82 25.06
N LEU A 43 -13.61 26.50 23.92
CA LEU A 43 -13.82 27.94 23.80
C LEU A 43 -15.31 28.34 23.85
N ALA A 44 -16.20 27.47 23.37
CA ALA A 44 -17.64 27.64 23.53
C ALA A 44 -18.08 27.37 24.97
N LEU A 45 -17.51 26.36 25.63
CA LEU A 45 -17.78 26.05 27.04
C LEU A 45 -17.28 27.15 27.99
N SER A 46 -16.12 27.77 27.70
CA SER A 46 -15.60 28.88 28.51
C SER A 46 -16.48 30.12 28.45
N HIS A 47 -17.19 30.35 27.34
CA HIS A 47 -18.19 31.42 27.24
C HIS A 47 -19.42 31.17 28.14
N PHE A 48 -19.88 29.92 28.26
CA PHE A 48 -20.95 29.55 29.20
C PHE A 48 -20.52 29.75 30.66
N ALA A 49 -19.27 29.46 30.99
CA ALA A 49 -18.73 29.63 32.34
C ALA A 49 -18.40 31.10 32.68
N TYR A 50 -17.97 31.90 31.69
CA TYR A 50 -17.50 33.27 31.88
C TYR A 50 -18.05 34.23 30.79
N PRO A 51 -19.30 34.71 30.93
CA PRO A 51 -20.02 35.44 29.87
C PRO A 51 -19.49 36.86 29.60
N LYS A 52 -18.49 37.35 30.34
CA LYS A 52 -17.91 38.70 30.14
C LYS A 52 -16.94 38.80 28.95
N PHE A 53 -16.70 37.69 28.25
CA PHE A 53 -15.66 37.53 27.24
C PHE A 53 -16.25 37.33 25.84
N GLY A 54 -16.93 38.35 25.29
CA GLY A 54 -17.59 38.27 23.97
C GLY A 54 -16.64 38.02 22.78
N THR A 55 -15.34 38.27 22.94
CA THR A 55 -14.30 37.96 21.94
C THR A 55 -14.07 36.45 21.74
N HIS A 56 -14.28 35.63 22.78
CA HIS A 56 -14.05 34.18 22.72
C HIS A 56 -15.11 33.46 21.88
N THR A 57 -16.34 33.99 21.83
CA THR A 57 -17.45 33.43 21.04
C THR A 57 -17.20 33.57 19.55
N VAL A 58 -16.74 34.75 19.11
CA VAL A 58 -16.42 34.99 17.70
C VAL A 58 -15.25 34.09 17.26
N ILE A 59 -14.22 33.97 18.10
CA ILE A 59 -13.07 33.10 17.81
C ILE A 59 -13.50 31.62 17.74
N SER A 60 -14.40 31.18 18.64
CA SER A 60 -14.93 29.81 18.65
C SER A 60 -15.71 29.50 17.37
N ILE A 61 -16.63 30.39 16.98
CA ILE A 61 -17.45 30.22 15.76
C ILE A 61 -16.57 30.21 14.51
N VAL A 62 -15.63 31.15 14.40
CA VAL A 62 -14.71 31.23 13.25
C VAL A 62 -13.82 29.98 13.17
N SER A 63 -13.28 29.51 14.30
CA SER A 63 -12.48 28.29 14.37
C SER A 63 -13.27 27.04 14.00
N PHE A 64 -14.53 26.96 14.45
CA PHE A 64 -15.42 25.85 14.10
C PHE A 64 -15.74 25.83 12.60
N ILE A 65 -16.09 26.98 12.02
CA ILE A 65 -16.40 27.10 10.58
C ILE A 65 -15.17 26.72 9.74
N LEU A 66 -13.99 27.27 10.07
CA LEU A 66 -12.73 26.93 9.40
C LEU A 66 -12.39 25.45 9.56
N GLY A 67 -12.65 24.87 10.74
CA GLY A 67 -12.43 23.46 11.02
C GLY A 67 -13.32 22.56 10.15
N VAL A 68 -14.63 22.83 10.14
CA VAL A 68 -15.60 22.07 9.33
C VAL A 68 -15.33 22.23 7.84
N ALA A 69 -15.02 23.43 7.36
CA ALA A 69 -14.71 23.68 5.95
C ALA A 69 -13.43 22.95 5.51
N SER A 70 -12.39 22.95 6.35
CA SER A 70 -11.14 22.24 6.06
C SER A 70 -11.35 20.73 6.03
N LEU A 71 -12.14 20.19 6.97
CA LEU A 71 -12.48 18.78 7.01
C LEU A 71 -13.31 18.36 5.78
N ALA A 72 -14.29 19.17 5.39
CA ALA A 72 -15.10 18.91 4.20
C ALA A 72 -14.26 18.97 2.91
N ALA A 73 -13.36 19.95 2.80
CA ALA A 73 -12.44 20.07 1.67
C ALA A 73 -11.49 18.87 1.57
N SER A 74 -11.03 18.36 2.70
CA SER A 74 -10.22 17.14 2.77
C SER A 74 -10.93 15.94 2.13
N PHE A 75 -12.21 15.71 2.47
CA PHE A 75 -12.99 14.60 1.91
C PHE A 75 -13.30 14.71 0.42
N HIS A 76 -13.25 15.92 -0.15
CA HIS A 76 -13.47 16.16 -1.58
C HIS A 76 -12.17 16.14 -2.39
N MET A 77 -11.00 15.95 -1.76
CA MET A 77 -9.75 15.83 -2.49
C MET A 77 -9.56 14.42 -3.06
N PRO A 78 -9.13 14.30 -4.34
CA PRO A 78 -8.93 13.01 -5.00
C PRO A 78 -7.86 12.14 -4.31
N ASP A 79 -6.91 12.76 -3.60
CA ASP A 79 -5.80 12.07 -2.92
C ASP A 79 -6.08 11.80 -1.44
N HIS A 80 -7.34 11.90 -0.98
CA HIS A 80 -7.65 11.69 0.43
C HIS A 80 -7.47 10.24 0.85
N TYR A 81 -7.69 9.32 -0.09
CA TYR A 81 -7.46 7.90 0.06
C TYR A 81 -6.47 7.46 -1.01
N GLY A 82 -5.46 6.68 -0.65
CA GLY A 82 -4.66 6.00 -1.66
C GLY A 82 -5.56 5.13 -2.53
N THR A 83 -5.54 5.31 -3.85
CA THR A 83 -6.17 4.39 -4.80
C THR A 83 -5.05 3.69 -5.56
N ALA A 84 -4.84 2.42 -5.28
CA ALA A 84 -3.93 1.59 -6.05
C ALA A 84 -4.73 0.43 -6.67
N PRO A 85 -4.52 0.10 -7.96
CA PRO A 85 -5.11 -1.09 -8.55
C PRO A 85 -4.50 -2.35 -7.91
N GLU A 86 -5.27 -3.44 -7.88
CA GLU A 86 -4.76 -4.74 -7.41
C GLU A 86 -3.59 -5.19 -8.30
N PRO A 87 -2.38 -5.40 -7.75
CA PRO A 87 -1.24 -5.85 -8.54
C PRO A 87 -1.38 -7.32 -8.96
N ASP A 88 -0.62 -7.71 -9.99
CA ASP A 88 -0.54 -9.13 -10.40
C ASP A 88 -0.10 -10.01 -9.21
N GLU A 89 -0.70 -11.20 -9.07
CA GLU A 89 -0.24 -12.22 -8.13
C GLU A 89 1.18 -12.71 -8.45
N LEU A 90 1.89 -13.20 -7.44
CA LEU A 90 3.27 -13.67 -7.56
C LEU A 90 3.44 -14.74 -8.66
N GLY A 91 2.55 -15.73 -8.72
CA GLY A 91 2.59 -16.79 -9.73
C GLY A 91 2.49 -16.23 -11.14
N THR A 92 1.51 -15.37 -11.41
CA THR A 92 1.33 -14.68 -12.69
C THR A 92 2.57 -13.87 -13.08
N ARG A 93 3.17 -13.19 -12.10
CA ARG A 93 4.38 -12.38 -12.33
C ARG A 93 5.58 -13.24 -12.68
N ILE A 94 5.78 -14.37 -11.99
CA ILE A 94 6.85 -15.33 -12.26
C ILE A 94 6.68 -15.93 -13.66
N VAL A 95 5.48 -16.39 -13.99
CA VAL A 95 5.15 -16.94 -15.31
C VAL A 95 5.51 -15.95 -16.41
N ARG A 96 5.18 -14.67 -16.24
CA ARG A 96 5.52 -13.61 -17.20
C ARG A 96 7.03 -13.34 -17.31
N ILE A 97 7.75 -13.23 -16.18
CA ILE A 97 9.19 -12.90 -16.17
C ILE A 97 10.03 -14.04 -16.77
N TRP A 98 9.68 -15.28 -16.46
CA TRP A 98 10.40 -16.46 -16.95
C TRP A 98 9.77 -17.09 -18.20
N GLY A 99 8.72 -16.51 -18.78
CA GLY A 99 8.06 -17.04 -19.98
C GLY A 99 7.65 -18.50 -19.81
N LEU A 100 7.02 -18.80 -18.68
CA LEU A 100 6.45 -20.12 -18.39
C LEU A 100 5.03 -20.17 -18.93
N GLU A 101 4.48 -21.37 -19.08
CA GLU A 101 3.05 -21.57 -19.37
C GLU A 101 2.24 -21.54 -18.08
N SER A 102 2.73 -22.22 -17.05
CA SER A 102 2.13 -22.25 -15.72
C SER A 102 3.16 -22.62 -14.66
N ILE A 103 2.80 -22.35 -13.41
CA ILE A 103 3.55 -22.75 -12.23
C ILE A 103 2.57 -23.37 -11.23
N ASP A 104 2.99 -24.48 -10.65
CA ASP A 104 2.25 -25.23 -9.63
C ASP A 104 3.18 -25.48 -8.44
N CYS A 105 2.81 -25.02 -7.26
CA CYS A 105 3.62 -25.15 -6.04
C CYS A 105 2.84 -25.87 -4.93
N ASP A 106 1.91 -26.76 -5.30
CA ASP A 106 1.07 -27.52 -4.37
C ASP A 106 0.30 -26.62 -3.37
N GLY A 107 -0.07 -25.41 -3.80
CA GLY A 107 -0.78 -24.43 -2.98
C GLY A 107 0.07 -23.64 -1.98
N ASN A 108 1.39 -23.88 -1.93
CA ASN A 108 2.28 -23.20 -0.98
C ASN A 108 2.79 -21.83 -1.48
N LEU A 109 2.52 -21.47 -2.75
CA LEU A 109 2.99 -20.21 -3.30
C LEU A 109 2.19 -19.02 -2.74
N PRO A 110 2.84 -18.07 -2.04
CA PRO A 110 2.14 -16.89 -1.57
C PRO A 110 1.75 -15.99 -2.73
N GLN A 111 0.52 -15.48 -2.73
CA GLN A 111 0.02 -14.66 -3.83
C GLN A 111 0.46 -13.18 -3.75
N ARG A 112 0.58 -12.64 -2.53
CA ARG A 112 0.66 -11.19 -2.25
C ARG A 112 1.95 -10.74 -1.56
N HIS A 113 2.87 -11.66 -1.31
CA HIS A 113 4.17 -11.37 -0.72
C HIS A 113 5.24 -12.32 -1.27
N LEU A 114 6.50 -11.97 -1.09
CA LEU A 114 7.59 -12.89 -1.41
C LEU A 114 7.63 -14.04 -0.39
N PRO A 115 8.04 -15.25 -0.81
CA PRO A 115 8.18 -16.37 0.09
C PRO A 115 9.31 -16.12 1.09
N SER A 116 9.08 -16.49 2.36
CA SER A 116 10.07 -16.33 3.43
C SER A 116 11.13 -17.44 3.46
N SER A 117 10.84 -18.54 2.77
CA SER A 117 11.69 -19.72 2.68
C SER A 117 11.63 -20.27 1.26
N ASP A 118 12.54 -21.18 0.97
CA ASP A 118 12.56 -21.89 -0.31
C ASP A 118 11.28 -22.69 -0.51
N ILE A 119 10.69 -22.59 -1.70
CA ILE A 119 9.48 -23.31 -2.09
C ILE A 119 9.79 -24.14 -3.32
N GLU A 120 9.51 -25.44 -3.23
CA GLU A 120 9.56 -26.33 -4.37
C GLU A 120 8.29 -26.18 -5.20
N CYS A 121 8.48 -26.03 -6.50
CA CYS A 121 7.41 -25.83 -7.47
C CYS A 121 7.70 -26.63 -8.73
N THR A 122 6.64 -27.03 -9.40
CA THR A 122 6.66 -27.57 -10.75
C THR A 122 6.29 -26.46 -11.73
N VAL A 123 7.19 -26.16 -12.68
CA VAL A 123 6.92 -25.22 -13.77
C VAL A 123 6.73 -25.94 -15.10
N TYR A 124 5.88 -25.37 -15.94
CA TYR A 124 5.63 -25.85 -17.29
C TYR A 124 6.21 -24.86 -18.31
N ARG A 125 7.05 -25.37 -19.21
CA ARG A 125 7.68 -24.57 -20.26
C ARG A 125 7.87 -25.43 -21.51
N ASN A 126 7.27 -25.03 -22.64
CA ASN A 126 7.37 -25.73 -23.92
C ASN A 126 6.95 -27.20 -23.79
N ASP A 127 5.78 -27.46 -23.19
CA ASP A 127 5.25 -28.81 -22.88
C ASP A 127 6.14 -29.69 -21.96
N ARG A 128 7.20 -29.12 -21.37
CA ARG A 128 8.05 -29.82 -20.41
C ARG A 128 7.75 -29.39 -18.99
N ARG A 129 7.64 -30.39 -18.13
CA ARG A 129 7.54 -30.23 -16.68
C ARG A 129 8.95 -30.19 -16.08
N VAL A 130 9.27 -29.14 -15.34
CA VAL A 130 10.57 -28.97 -14.66
C VAL A 130 10.31 -28.68 -13.19
N HIS A 131 11.05 -29.35 -12.30
CA HIS A 131 11.00 -29.06 -10.87
C HIS A 131 11.97 -27.93 -10.57
N VAL A 132 11.50 -26.91 -9.88
CA VAL A 132 12.29 -25.74 -9.55
C VAL A 132 12.09 -25.33 -8.10
N THR A 133 13.11 -24.75 -7.51
CA THR A 133 13.04 -24.09 -6.21
C THR A 133 12.94 -22.59 -6.43
N ILE A 134 11.89 -21.97 -5.88
CA ILE A 134 11.79 -20.52 -5.74
C ILE A 134 12.53 -20.13 -4.47
N HIS A 135 13.47 -19.21 -4.61
CA HIS A 135 14.18 -18.60 -3.51
C HIS A 135 14.06 -17.08 -3.61
N ALA A 136 13.71 -16.42 -2.51
CA ALA A 136 13.70 -14.97 -2.38
C ALA A 136 14.76 -14.53 -1.37
N ASP A 137 15.48 -13.46 -1.69
CA ASP A 137 16.45 -12.85 -0.79
C ASP A 137 15.85 -11.70 0.03
N ASP A 138 16.60 -11.26 1.04
CA ASP A 138 16.23 -10.11 1.89
C ASP A 138 16.18 -8.77 1.12
N SER A 139 16.65 -8.74 -0.13
CA SER A 139 16.70 -7.56 -0.99
C SER A 139 15.55 -7.50 -2.00
N ASN A 140 14.44 -8.21 -1.74
CA ASN A 140 13.27 -8.31 -2.62
C ASN A 140 13.61 -8.85 -4.03
N ARG A 141 14.58 -9.75 -4.14
CA ARG A 141 14.93 -10.40 -5.40
C ARG A 141 14.53 -11.85 -5.33
N LEU A 142 14.01 -12.35 -6.44
CA LEU A 142 13.50 -13.72 -6.54
C LEU A 142 14.23 -14.47 -7.66
N GLY A 143 14.65 -15.68 -7.37
CA GLY A 143 15.27 -16.60 -8.31
C GLY A 143 14.49 -17.89 -8.43
N LEU A 144 14.47 -18.45 -9.64
CA LEU A 144 14.03 -19.82 -9.89
C LEU A 144 15.28 -20.65 -10.15
N TYR A 145 15.43 -21.77 -9.44
CA TYR A 145 16.58 -22.66 -9.53
C TYR A 145 16.11 -24.05 -9.93
N ASP A 146 16.81 -24.69 -10.85
CA ASP A 146 16.56 -26.08 -11.22
C ASP A 146 17.04 -27.04 -10.12
N THR A 147 16.71 -28.34 -10.22
CA THR A 147 17.16 -29.37 -9.26
C THR A 147 18.69 -29.46 -9.16
N ASP A 148 19.40 -29.05 -10.21
CA ASP A 148 20.87 -28.98 -10.25
C ASP A 148 21.44 -27.72 -9.58
N GLY A 149 20.61 -26.89 -8.94
CA GLY A 149 20.99 -25.61 -8.33
C GLY A 149 21.30 -24.51 -9.34
N LYS A 150 21.01 -24.74 -10.62
CA LYS A 150 21.25 -23.77 -11.70
C LYS A 150 20.09 -22.77 -11.80
N ALA A 151 20.38 -21.49 -11.77
CA ALA A 151 19.36 -20.45 -11.93
C ALA A 151 18.76 -20.44 -13.35
N LEU A 152 17.43 -20.46 -13.43
CA LEU A 152 16.70 -20.26 -14.69
C LEU A 152 16.82 -18.79 -15.12
N LYS A 153 17.17 -18.58 -16.39
CA LYS A 153 17.23 -17.25 -16.98
C LYS A 153 15.81 -16.71 -17.24
N PRO A 154 15.52 -15.46 -16.84
CA PRO A 154 14.35 -14.72 -17.30
C PRO A 154 14.36 -14.55 -18.82
N VAL A 155 13.19 -14.38 -19.43
CA VAL A 155 13.09 -14.09 -20.87
C VAL A 155 13.68 -12.71 -21.15
N GLY A 156 14.49 -12.59 -22.20
CA GLY A 156 15.10 -11.33 -22.64
C GLY A 156 16.33 -10.88 -21.84
N LYS A 157 16.87 -11.72 -20.96
CA LYS A 157 18.21 -11.54 -20.37
C LYS A 157 19.15 -12.62 -20.90
N ASP A 158 19.97 -12.24 -21.88
CA ASP A 158 21.11 -13.04 -22.33
C ASP A 158 22.29 -12.93 -21.36
#